data_AF-A0A534A2U8-F1
#
_entry.id   AF-A0A534A2U8-F1
#
_cell.length_a   1.000
_cell.length_b   1.000
_cell.length_c   1.000
_cell.angle_alpha   90.00
_cell.angle_beta   90.00
_cell.angle_gamma   90.00
#
_symmetry.space_group_name_H-M   'P 1'
#
loop_
_entity.id
_entity.type
_entity.pdbx_description
1 polymer ?
#
loop_
_entity_poly.entity_id
_entity_poly.type
_entity_poly.pdbx_seq_one_letter_code
_entity_poly.pdbx_strand_id
1 'polypeptide(L)'
;ERAELRQSHRRAQRDGASFEVVPPEGIEPLLPALQRISSAWLASKSTGEKRFSMGAFSAQYLRQFPLAVVRRAGAPAAFTNLWTTGTRAELSVDLMR
;
A
#
# COMPACT_ATOMS: atom_id res chain seq x y z
N GLU A 1 20.07 10.72 11.47
CA GLU A 1 18.70 10.52 10.95
C GLU A 1 18.58 9.69 9.68
N ARG A 2 19.11 10.06 8.51
CA ARG A 2 18.87 9.25 7.27
C ARG A 2 19.59 7.90 7.21
N ALA A 3 20.53 7.62 8.12
CA ALA A 3 21.30 6.38 8.13
C ALA A 3 20.43 5.16 8.43
N GLU A 4 19.52 5.25 9.40
CA GLU A 4 18.61 4.18 9.78
C GLU A 4 17.66 3.82 8.64
N LEU A 5 17.05 4.82 8.00
CA LEU A 5 16.19 4.61 6.84
C LEU A 5 16.92 3.91 5.68
N ARG A 6 18.17 4.32 5.39
CA ARG A 6 19.00 3.65 4.38
C ARG A 6 19.30 2.19 4.73
N GLN A 7 19.56 1.90 6.01
CA GLN A 7 19.82 0.54 6.47
C GLN A 7 18.56 -0.33 6.36
N SER A 8 17.41 0.17 6.82
CA SER A 8 16.11 -0.51 6.69
C SER A 8 15.74 -0.76 5.23
N HIS A 9 15.96 0.21 4.33
CA HIS A 9 15.72 0.06 2.90
C HIS A 9 16.60 -1.03 2.28
N ARG A 10 17.92 -1.01 2.55
CA ARG A 10 18.85 -2.04 2.09
C ARG A 10 18.51 -3.41 2.65
N ARG A 11 18.07 -3.49 3.91
CA ARG A 11 17.62 -4.74 4.53
C ARG A 11 16.40 -5.30 3.80
N ALA A 12 15.38 -4.47 3.56
CA ALA A 12 14.20 -4.89 2.82
C ALA A 12 14.54 -5.42 1.41
N GLN A 13 15.43 -4.72 0.69
CA GLN A 13 15.90 -5.17 -0.63
C GLN A 13 16.63 -6.52 -0.56
N ARG A 14 17.52 -6.72 0.42
CA ARG A 14 18.20 -8.01 0.64
C ARG A 14 17.23 -9.14 1.01
N ASP A 15 16.15 -8.82 1.72
CA ASP A 15 15.08 -9.76 2.08
C ASP A 15 14.13 -10.05 0.89
N GLY A 16 14.45 -9.53 -0.30
CA GLY A 16 13.73 -9.77 -1.56
C GLY A 16 12.55 -8.85 -1.78
N ALA A 17 12.49 -7.70 -1.09
CA ALA A 17 11.44 -6.73 -1.29
C ALA A 17 11.73 -5.83 -2.50
N SER A 18 10.72 -5.62 -3.34
CA SER A 18 10.72 -4.61 -4.41
C SER A 18 9.55 -3.64 -4.23
N PHE A 19 9.66 -2.46 -4.83
CA PHE A 19 8.66 -1.40 -4.73
C PHE A 19 8.29 -0.91 -6.13
N GLU A 20 7.00 -0.70 -6.36
CA GLU A 20 6.47 -0.08 -7.57
C GLU A 20 5.30 0.83 -7.26
N VAL A 21 5.07 1.84 -8.10
CA VAL A 21 3.84 2.62 -8.12
C VAL A 21 3.03 2.20 -9.33
N VAL A 22 1.84 1.65 -9.06
CA VAL A 22 0.92 1.14 -10.07
C VAL A 22 -0.13 2.21 -10.35
N PRO A 23 -0.30 2.65 -11.59
CA PRO A 23 -1.32 3.64 -11.93
C PRO A 23 -2.72 3.02 -11.88
N PRO A 24 -3.79 3.82 -11.80
CA PRO A 24 -5.19 3.36 -11.69
C PRO A 24 -5.57 2.22 -12.66
N GLU A 25 -5.14 2.30 -13.91
CA GLU A 25 -5.39 1.33 -14.96
C GLU A 25 -4.76 -0.05 -14.71
N GLY A 26 -3.72 -0.13 -13.87
CA GLY A 26 -3.01 -1.37 -13.53
C GLY A 26 -3.51 -2.07 -12.27
N ILE A 27 -4.54 -1.53 -11.59
CA ILE A 27 -4.96 -1.99 -10.27
C ILE A 27 -5.81 -3.26 -10.32
N GLU A 28 -6.61 -3.45 -11.38
CA GLU A 28 -7.60 -4.53 -11.45
C GLU A 28 -7.01 -5.92 -11.14
N PRO A 29 -5.86 -6.32 -11.71
CA PRO A 29 -5.26 -7.63 -11.43
C PRO A 29 -4.74 -7.77 -10.00
N LEU A 30 -4.52 -6.67 -9.28
CA LEU A 30 -3.94 -6.67 -7.93
C LEU A 30 -5.00 -6.80 -6.84
N LEU A 31 -6.24 -6.35 -7.10
CA LEU A 31 -7.32 -6.28 -6.11
C LEU A 31 -7.50 -7.57 -5.27
N PRO A 32 -7.47 -8.79 -5.83
CA PRO A 32 -7.58 -10.01 -5.04
C PRO A 32 -6.45 -10.18 -4.02
N ALA A 33 -5.22 -9.79 -4.37
CA ALA A 33 -4.08 -9.85 -3.47
C ALA A 33 -4.15 -8.77 -2.39
N LEU A 34 -4.52 -7.54 -2.78
CA LEU A 34 -4.66 -6.43 -1.84
C LEU A 34 -5.76 -6.69 -0.80
N GLN A 35 -6.87 -7.31 -1.22
CA GLN A 35 -7.94 -7.72 -0.31
C GLN A 35 -7.43 -8.72 0.74
N ARG A 36 -6.61 -9.71 0.34
CA ARG A 36 -6.03 -10.69 1.28
C ARG A 36 -5.09 -10.03 2.29
N ILE A 37 -4.20 -9.15 1.83
CA ILE A 37 -3.30 -8.37 2.71
C ILE A 37 -4.11 -7.57 3.71
N SER A 38 -5.11 -6.85 3.21
CA SER A 38 -6.02 -6.05 4.00
C SER A 38 -6.76 -6.85 5.07
N SER A 39 -7.34 -7.99 4.70
CA SER A 39 -8.06 -8.87 5.63
C SER A 39 -7.12 -9.48 6.68
N ALA A 40 -5.92 -9.90 6.29
CA ALA A 40 -4.90 -10.42 7.21
C ALA A 40 -4.43 -9.36 8.20
N TRP A 41 -4.20 -8.13 7.74
CA TRP A 41 -3.80 -7.01 8.58
C TRP A 41 -4.86 -6.71 9.64
N LEU A 42 -6.14 -6.62 9.25
CA LEU A 42 -7.26 -6.40 10.18
C LEU A 42 -7.39 -7.53 11.21
N ALA A 43 -7.27 -8.79 10.77
CA ALA A 43 -7.29 -9.94 11.67
C ALA A 43 -6.15 -9.89 12.71
N SER A 44 -4.95 -9.45 12.30
CA SER A 44 -3.78 -9.34 13.19
C SER A 44 -3.89 -8.21 14.22
N LYS A 45 -4.69 -7.17 13.95
CA LYS A 45 -4.81 -5.98 14.81
C LYS A 45 -5.94 -6.08 15.83
N SER A 46 -6.74 -7.16 15.85
CA SER A 46 -7.93 -7.33 16.71
C SER A 46 -8.85 -6.09 16.76
N THR A 47 -8.82 -5.27 15.71
CA THR A 47 -9.61 -4.04 15.58
C THR A 47 -10.38 -4.12 14.28
N GLY A 48 -11.70 -3.97 14.35
CA GLY A 48 -12.56 -3.86 13.17
C GLY A 48 -12.20 -2.62 12.34
N GLU A 49 -12.63 -2.60 11.08
CA GLU A 49 -12.39 -1.47 10.18
C GLU A 49 -12.91 -0.15 10.78
N LYS A 50 -12.03 0.85 10.90
CA LYS A 50 -12.40 2.18 11.43
C LYS A 50 -13.05 3.05 10.35
N ARG A 51 -14.35 2.84 10.11
CA ARG A 51 -15.16 3.52 9.07
C ARG A 51 -15.24 5.07 9.10
N PHE A 52 -14.59 5.77 10.02
CA PHE A 52 -14.65 7.24 10.11
C PHE A 52 -13.36 7.95 9.63
N SER A 53 -12.17 7.40 9.95
CA SER A 53 -10.89 8.05 9.61
C SER A 53 -9.87 7.14 8.92
N MET A 54 -10.15 5.84 8.79
CA MET A 54 -9.33 4.92 7.98
C MET A 54 -10.27 4.20 7.02
N GLY A 55 -10.08 4.37 5.71
CA GLY A 55 -10.95 3.76 4.71
C GLY A 55 -11.16 2.25 4.96
N ALA A 56 -12.38 1.76 4.75
CA ALA A 56 -12.58 0.34 4.55
C ALA A 56 -11.85 -0.07 3.25
N PHE A 57 -11.41 -1.32 3.15
CA PHE A 57 -10.95 -1.78 1.84
C PHE A 57 -12.12 -1.71 0.85
N SER A 58 -12.00 -0.85 -0.17
CA SER A 58 -13.00 -0.70 -1.22
C SER A 58 -12.29 -0.72 -2.57
N ALA A 59 -12.60 -1.74 -3.37
CA ALA A 59 -12.06 -1.85 -4.72
C ALA A 59 -12.44 -0.65 -5.59
N GLN A 60 -13.66 -0.11 -5.45
CA GLN A 60 -14.10 1.09 -6.17
C GLN A 60 -13.26 2.31 -5.81
N TYR A 61 -12.93 2.46 -4.52
CA TYR A 61 -12.12 3.56 -4.02
C TYR A 61 -10.66 3.45 -4.48
N LEU A 62 -10.05 2.26 -4.35
CA LEU A 62 -8.66 2.04 -4.76
C LEU A 62 -8.43 2.30 -6.25
N ARG A 63 -9.41 1.98 -7.11
CA ARG A 63 -9.35 2.25 -8.56
C ARG A 63 -9.20 3.74 -8.92
N GLN A 64 -9.45 4.66 -7.99
CA GLN A 64 -9.36 6.10 -8.27
C GLN A 64 -7.95 6.67 -8.08
N PHE A 65 -7.02 5.91 -7.49
CA PHE A 65 -5.72 6.43 -7.06
C PHE A 65 -4.58 5.50 -7.47
N PRO A 66 -3.39 6.02 -7.81
CA PRO A 66 -2.20 5.18 -7.91
C PRO A 66 -1.92 4.44 -6.60
N LEU A 67 -1.38 3.23 -6.69
CA LEU A 67 -1.02 2.43 -5.53
C LEU A 67 0.49 2.24 -5.45
N ALA A 68 1.07 2.55 -4.30
CA ALA A 68 2.40 2.09 -3.94
C ALA A 68 2.30 0.65 -3.43
N VAL A 69 2.99 -0.28 -4.11
CA VAL A 69 2.96 -1.71 -3.81
C VAL A 69 4.36 -2.19 -3.48
N VAL A 70 4.49 -2.87 -2.34
CA VAL A 70 5.70 -3.63 -2.01
C VAL A 70 5.44 -5.09 -2.37
N ARG A 71 6.35 -5.68 -3.15
CA ARG A 71 6.34 -7.11 -3.45
C ARG A 71 7.45 -7.80 -2.70
N ARG A 72 7.23 -9.07 -2.35
CA ARG A 72 8.27 -9.97 -1.87
C ARG A 72 8.14 -11.30 -2.62
N ALA A 73 9.24 -11.79 -3.18
CA ALA A 73 9.24 -12.98 -4.04
C ALA A 73 8.18 -12.92 -5.17
N GLY A 74 8.01 -11.74 -5.78
CA GLY A 74 7.08 -11.51 -6.90
C GLY A 74 5.61 -11.26 -6.52
N ALA A 75 5.20 -11.55 -5.28
CA ALA A 75 3.83 -11.34 -4.82
C ALA A 75 3.67 -10.03 -4.02
N PRO A 76 2.53 -9.31 -4.14
CA PRO A 76 2.23 -8.18 -3.26
C PRO A 76 2.26 -8.61 -1.79
N ALA A 77 2.95 -7.83 -0.97
CA ALA A 77 3.14 -8.07 0.47
C ALA A 77 2.61 -6.91 1.33
N ALA A 78 2.64 -5.69 0.81
CA ALA A 78 2.07 -4.50 1.45
C ALA A 78 1.63 -3.50 0.38
N PHE A 79 0.69 -2.62 0.71
CA PHE A 79 0.26 -1.58 -0.22
C PHE A 79 -0.22 -0.31 0.47
N THR A 80 -0.23 0.78 -0.30
CA THR A 80 -0.88 2.02 0.07
C THR A 80 -1.41 2.79 -1.14
N ASN A 81 -2.55 3.47 -0.98
CA ASN A 81 -3.05 4.38 -2.01
C ASN A 81 -2.43 5.76 -1.86
N LEU A 82 -2.14 6.39 -2.99
CA LEU A 82 -1.48 7.69 -3.06
C LEU A 82 -2.51 8.78 -3.35
N TRP A 83 -2.71 9.68 -2.40
CA TRP A 83 -3.45 10.92 -2.62
C TRP A 83 -2.52 11.96 -3.23
N THR A 84 -2.60 12.06 -4.55
CA THR A 84 -1.87 13.05 -5.34
C THR A 84 -2.75 14.27 -5.61
N THR A 85 -2.12 15.43 -5.70
CA THR A 85 -2.77 16.67 -6.16
C THR A 85 -2.26 17.05 -7.54
N GLY A 86 -3.10 17.67 -8.37
CA GLY A 86 -2.68 18.16 -9.70
C GLY A 86 -1.56 19.20 -9.64
N THR A 87 -1.45 19.92 -8.51
CA THR A 87 -0.40 20.91 -8.24
C THR A 87 0.95 20.29 -7.85
N ARG A 88 0.98 19.00 -7.47
CA ARG A 88 2.16 18.29 -6.95
C ARG A 88 2.80 18.94 -5.71
N ALA A 89 2.07 19.81 -5.02
CA ALA A 89 2.56 20.47 -3.81
C ALA A 89 2.58 19.54 -2.60
N GLU A 90 1.69 18.54 -2.59
CA GLU A 90 1.55 17.59 -1.50
C GLU A 90 1.20 16.19 -2.04
N LEU A 91 1.67 15.18 -1.30
CA LEU A 91 1.36 13.77 -1.47
C LEU A 91 1.07 13.19 -0.09
N SER A 92 -0.05 12.49 0.04
CA SER A 92 -0.43 11.79 1.26
C SER A 92 -0.86 10.35 0.97
N VAL A 93 -1.04 9.56 2.03
CA VAL A 93 -1.48 8.17 2.00
C VAL A 93 -2.66 7.96 2.94
N ASP A 94 -3.56 7.04 2.61
CA ASP A 94 -4.73 6.70 3.45
C ASP A 94 -4.60 5.27 4.00
N LEU A 95 -4.80 4.27 3.15
CA LEU A 95 -4.62 2.87 3.53
C LEU A 95 -3.14 2.52 3.56
N MET A 96 -2.60 1.99 4.65
CA MET A 96 -1.25 1.40 4.70
C MET A 96 -1.34 0.05 5.40
N ARG A 97 -1.30 -1.04 4.62
CA ARG A 97 -1.55 -2.41 5.08
C ARG A 97 -0.46 -3.36 4.61
#